data_AF-A0A2E7PQ00-F1
#
_entry.id   AF-A0A2E7PQ00-F1
#
_cell.length_a   1.000
_cell.length_b   1.000
_cell.length_c   1.000
_cell.angle_alpha   90.00
_cell.angle_beta   90.00
_cell.angle_gamma   90.00
#
_symmetry.space_group_name_H-M   'P 1'
#
loop_
_entity.id
_entity.type
_entity.pdbx_description
1 polymer ?
#
loop_
_entity_poly.entity_id
_entity_poly.type
_entity_poly.pdbx_seq_one_letter_code
_entity_poly.pdbx_strand_id
1 'polypeptide(L)'
;MELSDEDSGKIARVVGFLLSQTHFKRAPLDDEISEAFLRKYMESLDYSRMVFLQSDYDEFKSKYGTLLDNLTKRGNVSPAFEIQKRYTKRLKTAHSWLEDIIWTEFDFSKDESFTPDRTKADWPANEKDARELWRKRIKYEVLGTRLGKRRGVEAMNAKANNGEVVKKSDGTPVKPYNIKDEKEKILRRYERFLRVRTEMDSGDVLQYYLTALSNGYDPHSDYFSPREAENFEINNIKLSLTGIGARLQWDDGYTKLIELVPGGPAIRSKKLKPGDRIVAVAQGEDGEPVDVYEMELDKVVDKIRGEKGTMVRLTIIPADAADESETKEVRLIRDKIKLTDSLAKGQVIDYPEMPRLGVIDLPQFYENCARDVGLIL
;
A
#
# COMPACT_ATOMS: atom_id res chain seq x y z
N MET A 1 13.72 -5.29 -5.06
CA MET A 1 15.16 -5.54 -5.30
C MET A 1 15.26 -6.53 -6.44
N GLU A 2 15.93 -6.20 -7.53
CA GLU A 2 16.15 -7.18 -8.60
C GLU A 2 17.02 -8.35 -8.10
N LEU A 3 16.50 -9.56 -8.29
CA LEU A 3 17.10 -10.84 -7.96
C LEU A 3 17.41 -11.60 -9.25
N SER A 4 18.53 -12.31 -9.27
CA SER A 4 18.79 -13.28 -10.33
C SER A 4 17.81 -14.48 -10.23
N ASP A 5 17.60 -15.19 -11.33
CA ASP A 5 16.85 -16.45 -11.33
C ASP A 5 17.46 -17.48 -10.37
N GLU A 6 18.80 -17.50 -10.28
CA GLU A 6 19.54 -18.39 -9.39
C GLU A 6 19.27 -18.06 -7.91
N ASP A 7 19.34 -16.79 -7.54
CA ASP A 7 19.09 -16.35 -6.17
C ASP A 7 17.63 -16.57 -5.78
N SER A 8 16.70 -16.24 -6.69
CA SER A 8 15.27 -16.50 -6.48
C SER A 8 14.98 -17.98 -6.25
N GLY A 9 15.63 -18.85 -7.02
CA GLY A 9 15.53 -20.30 -6.88
C GLY A 9 16.11 -20.82 -5.57
N LYS A 10 17.27 -20.31 -5.14
CA LYS A 10 17.89 -20.66 -3.85
C LYS A 10 16.98 -20.25 -2.69
N ILE A 11 16.44 -19.04 -2.70
CA ILE A 11 15.54 -18.52 -1.66
C ILE A 11 14.30 -19.41 -1.57
N ALA A 12 13.63 -19.69 -2.71
CA ALA A 12 12.44 -20.54 -2.73
C ALA A 12 12.69 -21.94 -2.16
N ARG A 13 13.85 -22.53 -2.49
CA ARG A 13 14.24 -23.84 -1.94
C ARG A 13 14.43 -23.81 -0.43
N VAL A 14 15.10 -22.78 0.09
CA VAL A 14 15.31 -22.60 1.54
C VAL A 14 13.98 -22.42 2.26
N VAL A 15 13.10 -21.55 1.74
CA VAL A 15 11.76 -21.33 2.33
C VAL A 15 10.94 -22.62 2.32
N GLY A 16 10.86 -23.32 1.18
CA GLY A 16 10.14 -24.59 1.10
C GLY A 16 10.71 -25.66 2.04
N PHE A 17 12.04 -25.71 2.20
CA PHE A 17 12.68 -26.61 3.15
C PHE A 17 12.29 -26.27 4.59
N LEU A 18 12.43 -25.01 5.01
CA LEU A 18 12.07 -24.57 6.37
C LEU A 18 10.60 -24.86 6.68
N LEU A 19 9.68 -24.51 5.78
CA LEU A 19 8.27 -24.81 5.95
C LEU A 19 8.00 -26.32 6.07
N SER A 20 8.68 -27.16 5.29
CA SER A 20 8.46 -28.62 5.39
C SER A 20 9.07 -29.27 6.64
N GLN A 21 10.16 -28.71 7.19
CA GLN A 21 10.95 -29.36 8.24
C GLN A 21 10.75 -28.76 9.64
N THR A 22 10.56 -27.44 9.73
CA THR A 22 10.54 -26.72 11.01
C THR A 22 9.16 -26.23 11.40
N HIS A 23 8.20 -26.26 10.48
CA HIS A 23 6.87 -25.73 10.71
C HIS A 23 6.08 -26.57 11.72
N PHE A 24 5.32 -25.91 12.59
CA PHE A 24 4.54 -26.56 13.66
C PHE A 24 3.57 -27.62 13.12
N LYS A 25 2.93 -27.34 11.97
CA LYS A 25 2.01 -28.26 11.27
C LYS A 25 2.66 -29.58 10.86
N ARG A 26 3.99 -29.62 10.67
CA ARG A 26 4.76 -30.79 10.18
C ARG A 26 4.19 -31.41 8.89
N ALA A 27 3.54 -30.60 8.06
CA ALA A 27 3.06 -31.03 6.75
C ALA A 27 4.23 -31.07 5.77
N PRO A 28 4.35 -32.11 4.92
CA PRO A 28 5.31 -32.08 3.83
C PRO A 28 4.90 -31.00 2.82
N LEU A 29 5.88 -30.50 2.06
CA LEU A 29 5.61 -29.73 0.86
C LEU A 29 5.17 -30.72 -0.23
N ASP A 30 3.87 -30.85 -0.50
CA ASP A 30 3.27 -31.85 -1.39
C ASP A 30 2.18 -31.26 -2.29
N ASP A 31 1.45 -32.13 -3.00
CA ASP A 31 0.41 -31.75 -3.96
C ASP A 31 -0.74 -30.97 -3.30
N GLU A 32 -1.11 -31.29 -2.05
CA GLU A 32 -2.17 -30.58 -1.32
C GLU A 32 -1.74 -29.13 -1.02
N ILE A 33 -0.50 -28.96 -0.52
CA ILE A 33 0.08 -27.63 -0.32
C ILE A 33 0.25 -26.89 -1.65
N SER A 34 0.61 -27.59 -2.73
CA SER A 34 0.76 -27.01 -4.06
C SER A 34 -0.54 -26.40 -4.58
N GLU A 35 -1.69 -27.07 -4.41
CA GLU A 35 -2.97 -26.55 -4.85
C GLU A 35 -3.38 -25.29 -4.07
N ALA A 36 -3.22 -25.32 -2.75
CA ALA A 36 -3.48 -24.17 -1.89
C ALA A 36 -2.54 -23.00 -2.21
N PHE A 37 -1.26 -23.30 -2.45
CA PHE A 37 -0.25 -22.32 -2.84
C PHE A 37 -0.63 -21.61 -4.14
N LEU A 38 -0.94 -22.36 -5.21
CA LEU A 38 -1.32 -21.77 -6.50
C LEU A 38 -2.53 -20.84 -6.35
N ARG A 39 -3.56 -21.31 -5.63
CA ARG A 39 -4.78 -20.53 -5.41
C ARG A 39 -4.49 -19.23 -4.66
N LYS A 40 -3.77 -19.31 -3.54
CA LYS A 40 -3.39 -18.14 -2.73
C LYS A 40 -2.53 -17.16 -3.52
N TYR A 41 -1.65 -17.65 -4.39
CA TYR A 41 -0.83 -16.78 -5.20
C TYR A 41 -1.66 -15.98 -6.19
N MET A 42 -2.55 -16.63 -6.93
CA MET A 42 -3.45 -15.93 -7.86
C MET A 42 -4.40 -14.97 -7.13
N GLU A 43 -4.89 -15.32 -5.95
CA GLU A 43 -5.69 -14.44 -5.09
C GLU A 43 -4.89 -13.24 -4.56
N SER A 44 -3.62 -13.42 -4.22
CA SER A 44 -2.76 -12.32 -3.75
C SER A 44 -2.54 -11.28 -4.85
N LEU A 45 -2.42 -11.73 -6.10
CA LEU A 45 -2.34 -10.85 -7.26
C LEU A 45 -3.69 -10.19 -7.56
N ASP A 46 -4.79 -10.94 -7.51
CA ASP A 46 -6.14 -10.50 -7.86
C ASP A 46 -7.14 -10.67 -6.71
N TYR A 47 -6.94 -9.91 -5.63
CA TYR A 47 -7.73 -10.00 -4.40
C TYR A 47 -9.24 -9.83 -4.63
N SER A 48 -9.63 -8.94 -5.55
CA SER A 48 -11.03 -8.71 -5.92
C SER A 48 -11.55 -9.66 -7.00
N ARG A 49 -10.72 -10.55 -7.54
CA ARG A 49 -11.07 -11.50 -8.61
C ARG A 49 -11.79 -10.79 -9.77
N MET A 50 -11.15 -9.74 -10.29
CA MET A 50 -11.66 -8.87 -11.35
C MET A 50 -10.72 -8.79 -12.56
N VAL A 51 -9.49 -9.30 -12.42
CA VAL A 51 -8.43 -9.14 -13.41
C VAL A 51 -8.24 -10.43 -14.20
N PHE A 52 -8.00 -11.55 -13.52
CA PHE A 52 -7.92 -12.85 -14.20
C PHE A 52 -9.29 -13.28 -14.71
N LEU A 53 -9.28 -14.12 -15.76
CA LEU A 53 -10.45 -14.88 -16.17
C LEU A 53 -10.45 -16.26 -15.49
N GLN A 54 -11.64 -16.86 -15.39
CA GLN A 54 -11.76 -18.24 -14.91
C GLN A 54 -10.91 -19.22 -15.74
N SER A 55 -10.84 -19.01 -17.05
CA SER A 55 -9.98 -19.80 -17.94
C SER A 55 -8.49 -19.65 -17.66
N ASP A 56 -8.03 -18.49 -17.15
CA ASP A 56 -6.63 -18.33 -16.74
C ASP A 56 -6.34 -19.17 -15.48
N TYR A 57 -7.27 -19.18 -14.51
CA TYR A 57 -7.14 -20.02 -13.31
C TYR A 57 -7.16 -21.51 -13.66
N ASP A 58 -8.09 -21.94 -14.51
CA ASP A 58 -8.22 -23.35 -14.90
C ASP A 58 -6.98 -23.84 -15.68
N GLU A 59 -6.42 -23.00 -16.56
CA GLU A 59 -5.16 -23.27 -17.28
C GLU A 59 -4.00 -23.47 -16.29
N PHE A 60 -3.80 -22.53 -15.36
CA PHE A 60 -2.72 -22.64 -14.37
C PHE A 60 -2.94 -23.75 -13.36
N LYS A 61 -4.19 -24.04 -12.98
CA LYS A 61 -4.52 -25.18 -12.12
C LYS A 61 -4.13 -26.49 -12.79
N SER A 62 -4.46 -26.65 -14.07
CA SER A 62 -4.06 -27.83 -14.85
C SER A 62 -2.53 -27.95 -14.98
N LYS A 63 -1.84 -26.83 -15.19
CA LYS A 63 -0.40 -26.80 -15.42
C LYS A 63 0.44 -26.96 -14.15
N TYR A 64 0.00 -26.34 -13.05
CA TYR A 64 0.81 -26.12 -11.85
C TYR A 64 0.19 -26.64 -10.56
N GLY A 65 -1.09 -27.02 -10.56
CA GLY A 65 -1.85 -27.35 -9.34
C GLY A 65 -1.13 -28.30 -8.39
N THR A 66 -0.52 -29.36 -8.91
CA THR A 66 0.22 -30.38 -8.15
C THR A 66 1.73 -30.36 -8.42
N LEU A 67 2.26 -29.26 -8.96
CA LEU A 67 3.65 -29.18 -9.43
C LEU A 67 4.47 -28.10 -8.73
N LEU A 68 3.83 -27.11 -8.11
CA LEU A 68 4.55 -26.00 -7.47
C LEU A 68 5.44 -26.47 -6.31
N ASP A 69 5.05 -27.52 -5.60
CA ASP A 69 5.84 -28.15 -4.55
C ASP A 69 7.20 -28.66 -5.10
N ASN A 70 7.15 -29.40 -6.20
CA ASN A 70 8.30 -30.04 -6.85
C ASN A 70 9.22 -29.00 -7.51
N LEU A 71 8.62 -27.98 -8.13
CA LEU A 71 9.36 -26.85 -8.69
C LEU A 71 10.06 -26.04 -7.59
N THR A 72 9.37 -25.76 -6.48
CA THR A 72 9.96 -25.06 -5.31
C THR A 72 11.14 -25.83 -4.75
N LYS A 73 11.02 -27.16 -4.53
CA LYS A 73 12.13 -28.01 -4.06
C LYS A 73 13.34 -27.96 -4.99
N ARG A 74 13.10 -27.87 -6.30
CA ARG A 74 14.17 -27.74 -7.32
C ARG A 74 14.70 -26.31 -7.45
N GLY A 75 14.09 -25.33 -6.80
CA GLY A 75 14.43 -23.92 -6.94
C GLY A 75 14.01 -23.33 -8.29
N ASN A 76 12.95 -23.88 -8.91
CA ASN A 76 12.38 -23.31 -10.11
C ASN A 76 11.18 -22.42 -9.74
N VAL A 77 11.35 -21.11 -9.91
CA VAL A 77 10.34 -20.09 -9.63
C VAL A 77 9.69 -19.53 -10.90
N SER A 78 9.92 -20.13 -12.08
CA SER A 78 9.33 -19.67 -13.33
C SER A 78 7.79 -19.54 -13.32
N PRO A 79 7.01 -20.37 -12.56
CA PRO A 79 5.57 -20.18 -12.47
C PRO A 79 5.15 -18.82 -11.90
N ALA A 80 5.94 -18.27 -10.95
CA ALA A 80 5.67 -16.96 -10.37
C ALA A 80 5.61 -15.88 -11.45
N PHE A 81 6.66 -15.82 -12.28
CA PHE A 81 6.79 -14.86 -13.36
C PHE A 81 5.80 -15.09 -14.51
N GLU A 82 5.49 -16.35 -14.84
CA GLU A 82 4.51 -16.66 -15.89
C GLU A 82 3.09 -16.19 -15.50
N ILE A 83 2.68 -16.48 -14.27
CA ILE A 83 1.36 -16.07 -13.76
C ILE A 83 1.30 -14.56 -13.59
N GLN A 84 2.36 -13.92 -13.06
CA GLN A 84 2.44 -12.47 -12.97
C GLN A 84 2.36 -11.82 -14.36
N LYS A 85 3.01 -12.38 -15.37
CA LYS A 85 2.93 -11.88 -16.74
C LYS A 85 1.50 -11.96 -17.29
N ARG A 86 0.78 -13.05 -17.01
CA ARG A 86 -0.66 -13.16 -17.36
C ARG A 86 -1.49 -12.11 -16.63
N TYR A 87 -1.26 -11.93 -15.32
CA TYR A 87 -1.93 -10.92 -14.51
C TYR A 87 -1.73 -9.52 -15.10
N THR A 88 -0.49 -9.14 -15.37
CA THR A 88 -0.12 -7.83 -15.91
C THR A 88 -0.74 -7.60 -17.28
N LYS A 89 -0.78 -8.62 -18.15
CA LYS A 89 -1.49 -8.54 -19.44
C LYS A 89 -2.98 -8.26 -19.23
N ARG A 90 -3.65 -9.03 -18.36
CA ARG A 90 -5.08 -8.85 -18.06
C ARG A 90 -5.38 -7.49 -17.42
N LEU A 91 -4.48 -7.02 -16.55
CA LEU A 91 -4.62 -5.72 -15.90
C LEU A 91 -4.50 -4.57 -16.91
N LYS A 92 -3.56 -4.66 -17.86
CA LYS A 92 -3.47 -3.70 -18.98
C LYS A 92 -4.75 -3.71 -19.84
N THR A 93 -5.29 -4.89 -20.14
CA THR A 93 -6.57 -5.00 -20.86
C THR A 93 -7.71 -4.37 -20.07
N ALA A 94 -7.85 -4.67 -18.78
CA ALA A 94 -8.85 -4.06 -17.92
C ALA A 94 -8.71 -2.54 -17.86
N HIS A 95 -7.48 -2.05 -17.75
CA HIS A 95 -7.16 -0.62 -17.74
C HIS A 95 -7.55 0.06 -19.05
N SER A 96 -7.34 -0.58 -20.20
CA SER A 96 -7.76 -0.01 -21.50
C SER A 96 -9.28 0.20 -21.59
N TRP A 97 -10.07 -0.58 -20.85
CA TRP A 97 -11.53 -0.36 -20.77
C TRP A 97 -11.90 0.81 -19.86
N LEU A 98 -11.04 1.18 -18.91
CA LEU A 98 -11.37 2.19 -17.90
C LEU A 98 -11.56 3.57 -18.50
N GLU A 99 -10.75 3.95 -19.48
CA GLU A 99 -10.91 5.22 -20.19
C GLU A 99 -12.28 5.30 -20.86
N ASP A 100 -12.69 4.26 -21.58
CA ASP A 100 -14.02 4.20 -22.19
C ASP A 100 -15.13 4.25 -21.13
N ILE A 101 -15.04 3.39 -20.12
CA ILE A 101 -16.05 3.22 -19.08
C ILE A 101 -16.25 4.52 -18.31
N ILE A 102 -15.17 5.17 -17.89
CA ILE A 102 -15.25 6.29 -16.96
C ILE A 102 -15.88 7.52 -17.61
N TRP A 103 -15.70 7.72 -18.90
CA TRP A 103 -16.26 8.86 -19.63
C TRP A 103 -17.69 8.63 -20.12
N THR A 104 -18.20 7.40 -20.08
CA THR A 104 -19.62 7.14 -20.34
C THR A 104 -20.53 7.79 -19.28
N GLU A 105 -21.76 8.11 -19.70
CA GLU A 105 -22.80 8.57 -18.77
C GLU A 105 -23.36 7.38 -17.99
N PHE A 106 -23.29 7.47 -16.66
CA PHE A 106 -23.87 6.46 -15.78
C PHE A 106 -25.31 6.82 -15.45
N ASP A 107 -26.23 5.96 -15.88
CA ASP A 107 -27.64 6.04 -15.49
C ASP A 107 -27.83 5.45 -14.09
N PHE A 108 -27.91 6.31 -13.07
CA PHE A 108 -28.12 5.92 -11.67
C PHE A 108 -29.59 5.60 -11.33
N SER A 109 -30.51 5.64 -12.29
CA SER A 109 -31.91 5.24 -12.08
C SER A 109 -32.15 3.74 -12.27
N LYS A 110 -31.22 3.03 -12.92
CA LYS A 110 -31.28 1.59 -13.11
C LYS A 110 -31.03 0.82 -11.82
N ASP A 111 -31.84 -0.20 -11.57
CA ASP A 111 -31.65 -1.16 -10.48
C ASP A 111 -30.49 -2.11 -10.80
N GLU A 112 -29.32 -1.81 -10.22
CA GLU A 112 -28.10 -2.57 -10.40
C GLU A 112 -27.34 -2.64 -9.08
N SER A 113 -26.68 -3.76 -8.83
CA SER A 113 -25.85 -3.97 -7.64
C SER A 113 -24.40 -4.30 -7.99
N PHE A 114 -23.50 -3.96 -7.07
CA PHE A 114 -22.09 -4.33 -7.10
C PHE A 114 -21.69 -4.79 -5.70
N THR A 115 -21.05 -5.95 -5.61
CA THR A 115 -20.51 -6.48 -4.34
C THR A 115 -19.06 -5.98 -4.19
N PRO A 116 -18.76 -5.10 -3.20
CA PRO A 116 -17.40 -4.56 -3.06
C PRO A 116 -16.39 -5.60 -2.59
N ASP A 117 -16.77 -6.47 -1.65
CA ASP A 117 -15.96 -7.62 -1.24
C ASP A 117 -16.19 -8.78 -2.20
N ARG A 118 -15.16 -9.08 -2.99
CA ARG A 118 -15.16 -10.15 -4.00
C ARG A 118 -14.12 -11.23 -3.71
N THR A 119 -13.57 -11.26 -2.50
CA THR A 119 -12.55 -12.24 -2.10
C THR A 119 -13.00 -13.69 -2.23
N LYS A 120 -14.32 -13.93 -2.20
CA LYS A 120 -14.96 -15.24 -2.35
C LYS A 120 -15.70 -15.44 -3.67
N ALA A 121 -15.76 -14.42 -4.54
CA ALA A 121 -16.47 -14.50 -5.82
C ALA A 121 -15.69 -15.32 -6.85
N ASP A 122 -16.33 -15.87 -7.87
CA ASP A 122 -15.58 -16.50 -8.97
C ASP A 122 -14.92 -15.42 -9.85
N TRP A 123 -13.83 -15.82 -10.53
CA TRP A 123 -13.26 -14.99 -11.58
C TRP A 123 -14.26 -14.88 -12.75
N PRO A 124 -14.28 -13.74 -13.46
CA PRO A 124 -15.11 -13.59 -14.65
C PRO A 124 -14.89 -14.72 -15.66
N ALA A 125 -15.98 -15.28 -16.19
CA ALA A 125 -15.89 -16.41 -17.12
C ALA A 125 -15.20 -16.02 -18.44
N ASN A 126 -15.32 -14.76 -18.87
CA ASN A 126 -14.78 -14.24 -20.11
C ASN A 126 -14.59 -12.72 -20.04
N GLU A 127 -14.01 -12.13 -21.09
CA GLU A 127 -13.70 -10.70 -21.14
C GLU A 127 -14.94 -9.80 -21.13
N LYS A 128 -16.08 -10.26 -21.68
CA LYS A 128 -17.34 -9.50 -21.63
C LYS A 128 -17.84 -9.38 -20.19
N ASP A 129 -17.82 -10.47 -19.44
CA ASP A 129 -18.22 -10.48 -18.03
C ASP A 129 -17.25 -9.68 -17.17
N ALA A 130 -15.94 -9.74 -17.47
CA ALA A 130 -14.94 -8.91 -16.81
C ALA A 130 -15.19 -7.41 -17.07
N ARG A 131 -15.43 -7.00 -18.32
CA ARG A 131 -15.70 -5.60 -18.67
C ARG A 131 -16.96 -5.08 -18.01
N GLU A 132 -18.02 -5.87 -17.97
CA GLU A 132 -19.26 -5.50 -17.27
C GLU A 132 -19.04 -5.34 -15.75
N LEU A 133 -18.24 -6.22 -15.16
CA LEU A 133 -17.85 -6.12 -13.75
C LEU A 133 -17.05 -4.84 -13.47
N TRP A 134 -16.12 -4.48 -14.34
CA TRP A 134 -15.40 -3.20 -14.28
C TRP A 134 -16.34 -1.99 -14.45
N ARG A 135 -17.30 -2.05 -15.37
CA ARG A 135 -18.32 -1.00 -15.54
C ARG A 135 -19.11 -0.78 -14.25
N LYS A 136 -19.58 -1.87 -13.61
CA LYS A 136 -20.28 -1.82 -12.32
C LYS A 136 -19.40 -1.25 -11.20
N ARG A 137 -18.12 -1.66 -11.14
CA ARG A 137 -17.14 -1.13 -10.17
C ARG A 137 -16.98 0.39 -10.32
N ILE A 138 -16.73 0.89 -11.52
CA ILE A 138 -16.55 2.33 -11.74
C ILE A 138 -17.84 3.10 -11.46
N LYS A 139 -19.00 2.59 -11.88
CA LYS A 139 -20.29 3.18 -11.53
C LYS A 139 -20.50 3.26 -10.01
N TYR A 140 -20.18 2.19 -9.27
CA TYR A 140 -20.25 2.15 -7.81
C TYR A 140 -19.36 3.21 -7.17
N GLU A 141 -18.13 3.39 -7.66
CA GLU A 141 -17.21 4.40 -7.12
C GLU A 141 -17.65 5.83 -7.40
N VAL A 142 -18.12 6.12 -8.62
CA VAL A 142 -18.68 7.44 -8.97
C VAL A 142 -19.93 7.73 -8.14
N LEU A 143 -20.77 6.72 -7.87
CA LEU A 143 -21.90 6.87 -6.95
C LEU A 143 -21.42 7.20 -5.54
N GLY A 144 -20.39 6.51 -5.05
CA GLY A 144 -19.78 6.75 -3.75
C GLY A 144 -19.24 8.17 -3.59
N THR A 145 -18.52 8.70 -4.59
CA THR A 145 -18.03 10.09 -4.56
C THR A 145 -19.17 11.11 -4.57
N ARG A 146 -20.23 10.84 -5.34
CA ARG A 146 -21.44 11.67 -5.38
C ARG A 146 -22.16 11.70 -4.03
N LEU A 147 -22.34 10.54 -3.38
CA LEU A 147 -22.98 10.43 -2.07
C LEU A 147 -22.13 11.07 -0.96
N GLY A 148 -20.82 10.84 -0.97
CA GLY A 148 -19.88 11.44 -0.02
C GLY A 148 -19.80 12.97 -0.15
N LYS A 149 -20.14 13.53 -1.32
CA LYS A 149 -20.18 14.97 -1.59
C LYS A 149 -21.61 15.50 -1.75
N ARG A 150 -22.59 14.91 -1.06
CA ARG A 150 -24.02 15.28 -1.16
C ARG A 150 -24.26 16.79 -1.11
N ARG A 151 -23.68 17.51 -0.14
CA ARG A 151 -23.81 18.99 -0.05
C ARG A 151 -23.21 19.71 -1.25
N GLY A 152 -22.15 19.17 -1.84
CA GLY A 152 -21.57 19.69 -3.08
C GLY A 152 -22.48 19.44 -4.29
N VAL A 153 -23.20 18.31 -4.33
CA VAL A 153 -24.21 18.01 -5.34
C VAL A 153 -25.41 18.95 -5.19
N GLU A 154 -25.85 19.19 -3.95
CA GLU A 154 -26.88 20.19 -3.63
C GLU A 154 -26.43 21.59 -4.08
N ALA A 155 -25.17 21.97 -3.81
CA ALA A 155 -24.60 23.25 -4.26
C ALA A 155 -24.53 23.37 -5.80
N MET A 156 -24.21 22.27 -6.50
CA MET A 156 -24.22 22.21 -7.96
C MET A 156 -25.64 22.43 -8.52
N ASN A 157 -26.63 21.76 -7.94
CA ASN A 157 -28.03 21.90 -8.34
C ASN A 157 -28.58 23.31 -8.04
N ALA A 158 -28.25 23.88 -6.87
CA ALA A 158 -28.63 25.23 -6.50
C ALA A 158 -28.05 26.29 -7.46
N LYS A 159 -26.78 26.10 -7.88
CA LYS A 159 -26.15 26.95 -8.90
C LYS A 159 -26.86 26.86 -10.25
N ALA A 160 -27.34 25.67 -10.65
CA ALA A 160 -28.12 25.48 -11.87
C ALA A 160 -29.52 26.12 -11.81
N ASN A 161 -30.09 26.27 -10.61
CA ASN A 161 -31.47 26.69 -10.37
C ASN A 161 -31.61 28.10 -9.72
N ASN A 162 -30.70 29.05 -10.01
CA ASN A 162 -30.65 30.46 -9.54
C ASN A 162 -29.73 30.83 -8.36
N GLY A 163 -28.65 30.09 -8.11
CA GLY A 163 -27.47 30.64 -7.41
C GLY A 163 -27.57 30.73 -5.88
N GLU A 164 -28.47 29.99 -5.24
CA GLU A 164 -28.48 29.86 -3.78
C GLU A 164 -27.15 29.25 -3.28
N VAL A 165 -26.56 29.89 -2.27
CA VAL A 165 -25.29 29.45 -1.70
C VAL A 165 -25.55 28.42 -0.61
N VAL A 166 -25.30 27.15 -0.94
CA VAL A 166 -25.29 26.07 0.06
C VAL A 166 -24.07 26.29 0.97
N LYS A 167 -24.32 26.45 2.28
CA LYS A 167 -23.29 26.65 3.30
C LYS A 167 -23.13 25.42 4.17
N LYS A 168 -21.95 25.25 4.79
CA LYS A 168 -21.65 24.29 5.85
C LYS A 168 -22.23 24.75 7.20
N SER A 169 -22.14 23.90 8.22
CA SER A 169 -22.57 24.23 9.59
C SER A 169 -21.79 25.40 10.20
N ASP A 170 -20.55 25.62 9.75
CA ASP A 170 -19.69 26.74 10.14
C ASP A 170 -19.93 28.02 9.32
N GLY A 171 -20.94 28.03 8.43
CA GLY A 171 -21.28 29.17 7.59
C GLY A 171 -20.44 29.32 6.31
N THR A 172 -19.44 28.46 6.07
CA THR A 172 -18.61 28.52 4.86
C THR A 172 -19.35 27.99 3.62
N PRO A 173 -19.19 28.58 2.42
CA PRO A 173 -19.79 28.06 1.19
C PRO A 173 -19.29 26.66 0.82
N VAL A 174 -20.18 25.81 0.32
CA VAL A 174 -19.84 24.48 -0.18
C VAL A 174 -19.43 24.57 -1.64
N LYS A 175 -18.26 24.02 -1.98
CA LYS A 175 -17.81 23.94 -3.38
C LYS A 175 -18.77 23.04 -4.19
N PRO A 176 -19.22 23.46 -5.39
CA PRO A 176 -20.02 22.62 -6.26
C PRO A 176 -19.32 21.29 -6.58
N TYR A 177 -20.08 20.21 -6.58
CA TYR A 177 -19.61 18.91 -7.03
C TYR A 177 -19.23 18.98 -8.51
N ASN A 178 -18.04 18.52 -8.85
CA ASN A 178 -17.57 18.43 -10.23
C ASN A 178 -17.32 16.96 -10.56
N ILE A 179 -18.23 16.36 -11.32
CA ILE A 179 -18.14 14.95 -11.70
C ILE A 179 -16.90 14.66 -12.56
N LYS A 180 -16.45 15.64 -13.37
CA LYS A 180 -15.26 15.49 -14.20
C LYS A 180 -14.01 15.30 -13.34
N ASP A 181 -13.78 16.21 -12.39
CA ASP A 181 -12.62 16.14 -11.49
C ASP A 181 -12.60 14.83 -10.68
N GLU A 182 -13.77 14.34 -10.24
CA GLU A 182 -13.85 13.07 -9.49
C GLU A 182 -13.59 11.86 -10.37
N LYS A 183 -14.08 11.86 -11.62
CA LYS A 183 -13.75 10.83 -12.61
C LYS A 183 -12.24 10.82 -12.92
N GLU A 184 -11.62 11.98 -13.11
CA GLU A 184 -10.17 12.08 -13.34
C GLU A 184 -9.35 11.52 -12.17
N LYS A 185 -9.75 11.79 -10.92
CA LYS A 185 -9.08 11.20 -9.73
C LYS A 185 -9.19 9.68 -9.69
N ILE A 186 -10.35 9.13 -10.03
CA ILE A 186 -10.55 7.68 -10.11
C ILE A 186 -9.61 7.10 -11.18
N LEU A 187 -9.53 7.73 -12.36
CA LEU A 187 -8.64 7.30 -13.44
C LEU A 187 -7.17 7.31 -12.99
N ARG A 188 -6.68 8.43 -12.44
CA ARG A 188 -5.31 8.55 -11.92
C ARG A 188 -4.96 7.49 -10.88
N ARG A 189 -5.90 7.14 -10.00
CA ARG A 189 -5.68 6.08 -9.02
C ARG A 189 -5.52 4.70 -9.68
N TYR A 190 -6.26 4.42 -10.75
CA TYR A 190 -6.12 3.17 -11.51
C TYR A 190 -4.89 3.15 -12.42
N GLU A 191 -4.48 4.28 -12.97
CA GLU A 191 -3.20 4.43 -13.70
C GLU A 191 -2.02 4.14 -12.78
N ARG A 192 -2.04 4.71 -11.57
CA ARG A 192 -1.05 4.40 -10.54
C ARG A 192 -1.07 2.92 -10.16
N PHE A 193 -2.25 2.34 -9.96
CA PHE A 193 -2.36 0.92 -9.64
C PHE A 193 -1.76 0.05 -10.75
N LEU A 194 -2.04 0.38 -12.02
CA LEU A 194 -1.43 -0.30 -13.16
C LEU A 194 0.11 -0.16 -13.11
N ARG A 195 0.62 1.06 -12.96
CA ARG A 195 2.06 1.34 -12.92
C ARG A 195 2.77 0.51 -11.86
N VAL A 196 2.31 0.58 -10.61
CA VAL A 196 2.86 -0.17 -9.46
C VAL A 196 2.93 -1.67 -9.76
N ARG A 197 1.85 -2.23 -10.33
CA ARG A 197 1.80 -3.67 -10.65
C ARG A 197 2.64 -4.04 -11.86
N THR A 198 2.82 -3.15 -12.83
CA THR A 198 3.64 -3.39 -14.02
C THR A 198 5.14 -3.23 -13.78
N GLU A 199 5.52 -2.42 -12.79
CA GLU A 199 6.91 -2.09 -12.44
C GLU A 199 7.46 -2.93 -11.28
N MET A 200 6.73 -3.97 -10.86
CA MET A 200 7.21 -4.94 -9.87
C MET A 200 8.50 -5.58 -10.36
N ASP A 201 9.54 -5.53 -9.54
CA ASP A 201 10.79 -6.24 -9.81
C ASP A 201 10.70 -7.71 -9.40
N SER A 202 11.73 -8.49 -9.73
CA SER A 202 11.76 -9.92 -9.44
C SER A 202 11.68 -10.25 -7.93
N GLY A 203 12.23 -9.38 -7.08
CA GLY A 203 12.10 -9.50 -5.63
C GLY A 203 10.66 -9.28 -5.16
N ASP A 204 9.95 -8.33 -5.76
CA ASP A 204 8.53 -8.09 -5.46
C ASP A 204 7.68 -9.30 -5.88
N VAL A 205 7.89 -9.84 -7.09
CA VAL A 205 7.15 -11.03 -7.55
C VAL A 205 7.39 -12.21 -6.63
N LEU A 206 8.64 -12.41 -6.21
CA LEU A 206 9.03 -13.49 -5.30
C LEU A 206 8.42 -13.32 -3.90
N GLN A 207 8.30 -12.08 -3.40
CA GLN A 207 7.62 -11.78 -2.13
C GLN A 207 6.19 -12.31 -2.13
N TYR A 208 5.37 -11.94 -3.12
CA TYR A 208 3.99 -12.42 -3.22
C TYR A 208 3.92 -13.95 -3.37
N TYR A 209 4.84 -14.53 -4.16
CA TYR A 209 4.89 -15.97 -4.39
C TYR A 209 5.22 -16.75 -3.12
N LEU A 210 6.28 -16.37 -2.38
CA LEU A 210 6.68 -17.09 -1.17
C LEU A 210 5.76 -16.80 0.02
N THR A 211 5.15 -15.62 0.10
CA THR A 211 4.05 -15.36 1.04
C THR A 211 2.86 -16.27 0.76
N ALA A 212 2.49 -16.50 -0.51
CA ALA A 212 1.40 -17.42 -0.85
C ALA A 212 1.73 -18.88 -0.50
N LEU A 213 2.99 -19.31 -0.70
CA LEU A 213 3.47 -20.63 -0.25
C LEU A 213 3.35 -20.76 1.27
N SER A 214 3.84 -19.77 2.01
CA SER A 214 3.82 -19.76 3.48
C SER A 214 2.38 -19.81 4.00
N ASN A 215 1.49 -18.99 3.42
CA ASN A 215 0.07 -18.99 3.72
C ASN A 215 -0.65 -20.30 3.36
N GLY A 216 -0.07 -21.11 2.46
CA GLY A 216 -0.57 -22.46 2.14
C GLY A 216 -0.47 -23.42 3.32
N TYR A 217 0.47 -23.19 4.23
CA TYR A 217 0.59 -23.97 5.47
C TYR A 217 -0.46 -23.54 6.50
N ASP A 218 -0.52 -22.24 6.80
CA ASP A 218 -1.45 -21.62 7.75
C ASP A 218 -1.47 -20.07 7.58
N PRO A 219 -2.45 -19.32 8.13
CA PRO A 219 -2.61 -17.88 7.91
C PRO A 219 -1.65 -16.96 8.70
N HIS A 220 -0.78 -17.52 9.54
CA HIS A 220 0.22 -16.78 10.35
C HIS A 220 1.66 -17.05 9.90
N SER A 221 1.85 -17.88 8.88
CA SER A 221 3.13 -18.11 8.25
C SER A 221 3.33 -17.17 7.08
N ASP A 222 4.40 -16.40 7.12
CA ASP A 222 4.70 -15.39 6.11
C ASP A 222 6.15 -15.43 5.65
N TYR A 223 6.39 -14.87 4.48
CA TYR A 223 7.73 -14.61 3.97
C TYR A 223 7.97 -13.11 3.99
N PHE A 224 9.15 -12.68 4.43
CA PHE A 224 9.56 -11.28 4.33
C PHE A 224 10.82 -11.18 3.49
N SER A 225 10.73 -10.41 2.40
CA SER A 225 11.88 -9.88 1.69
C SER A 225 12.75 -9.06 2.65
N PRO A 226 14.04 -8.81 2.34
CA PRO A 226 14.92 -8.04 3.24
C PRO A 226 14.33 -6.70 3.68
N ARG A 227 13.64 -6.02 2.76
CA ARG A 227 12.93 -4.76 3.01
C ARG A 227 11.76 -4.93 3.98
N GLU A 228 10.92 -5.94 3.75
CA GLU A 228 9.77 -6.21 4.64
C GLU A 228 10.22 -6.66 6.03
N ALA A 229 11.32 -7.42 6.11
CA ALA A 229 11.91 -7.83 7.37
C ALA A 229 12.43 -6.62 8.16
N GLU A 230 13.13 -5.68 7.49
CA GLU A 230 13.57 -4.43 8.12
C GLU A 230 12.38 -3.59 8.60
N ASN A 231 11.34 -3.45 7.77
CA ASN A 231 10.11 -2.73 8.15
C ASN A 231 9.42 -3.37 9.36
N PHE A 232 9.34 -4.70 9.40
CA PHE A 232 8.77 -5.44 10.53
C PHE A 232 9.58 -5.22 11.81
N GLU A 233 10.91 -5.33 11.73
CA GLU A 233 11.80 -5.10 12.87
C GLU A 233 11.66 -3.67 13.42
N ILE A 234 11.60 -2.67 12.55
CA ILE A 234 11.48 -1.26 12.93
C ILE A 234 10.17 -1.00 13.69
N ASN A 235 9.05 -1.47 13.13
CA ASN A 235 7.71 -1.07 13.60
C ASN A 235 7.20 -1.89 14.78
N ASN A 236 7.63 -3.16 14.90
CA ASN A 236 7.05 -4.09 15.87
C ASN A 236 8.04 -4.54 16.95
N ILE A 237 9.35 -4.58 16.66
CA ILE A 237 10.36 -5.10 17.60
C ILE A 237 11.15 -3.94 18.25
N LYS A 238 11.87 -3.17 17.43
CA LYS A 238 12.84 -2.16 17.88
C LYS A 238 12.20 -0.83 18.25
N LEU A 239 11.01 -0.53 17.74
CA LEU A 239 10.31 0.76 17.85
C LEU A 239 11.23 1.96 17.58
N SER A 240 12.15 1.78 16.66
CA SER A 240 13.10 2.81 16.27
C SER A 240 13.54 2.62 14.84
N LEU A 241 13.71 3.74 14.16
CA LEU A 241 14.19 3.78 12.78
C LEU A 241 15.36 4.74 12.68
N THR A 242 16.19 4.57 11.65
CA THR A 242 17.24 5.53 11.32
C THR A 242 16.84 6.28 10.05
N GLY A 243 16.77 7.61 10.13
CA GLY A 243 16.32 8.42 9.01
C GLY A 243 16.11 9.87 9.42
N ILE A 244 15.14 10.53 8.78
CA ILE A 244 14.86 11.95 9.02
C ILE A 244 13.76 12.18 10.07
N GLY A 245 12.95 11.17 10.40
CA GLY A 245 11.87 11.28 11.38
C GLY A 245 10.67 12.09 10.86
N ALA A 246 10.10 11.65 9.73
CA ALA A 246 8.89 12.23 9.15
C ALA A 246 7.96 11.11 8.68
N ARG A 247 6.64 11.31 8.82
CA ARG A 247 5.64 10.49 8.15
C ARG A 247 5.35 11.10 6.78
N LEU A 248 5.44 10.25 5.78
CA LEU A 248 5.26 10.62 4.38
C LEU A 248 4.01 9.92 3.84
N GLN A 249 3.34 10.59 2.93
CA GLN A 249 2.19 10.07 2.22
C GLN A 249 2.32 10.45 0.74
N TRP A 250 1.91 9.55 -0.14
CA TRP A 250 1.81 9.89 -1.55
C TRP A 250 0.52 10.69 -1.80
N ASP A 251 0.62 11.82 -2.49
CA ASP A 251 -0.48 12.72 -2.84
C ASP A 251 -0.28 13.29 -4.26
N ASP A 252 -1.13 12.91 -5.21
CA ASP A 252 -1.15 13.37 -6.62
C ASP A 252 0.25 13.45 -7.30
N GLY A 253 1.01 12.35 -7.26
CA GLY A 253 2.35 12.27 -7.84
C GLY A 253 3.47 12.67 -6.90
N TYR A 254 3.16 13.38 -5.82
CA TYR A 254 4.16 13.89 -4.88
C TYR A 254 4.29 13.03 -3.62
N THR A 255 5.49 13.00 -3.05
CA THR A 255 5.71 12.48 -1.69
C THR A 255 5.54 13.62 -0.68
N LYS A 256 4.38 13.69 -0.06
CA LYS A 256 3.99 14.75 0.87
C LYS A 256 4.35 14.39 2.31
N LEU A 257 4.93 15.35 3.03
CA LEU A 257 5.17 15.25 4.45
C LEU A 257 3.86 15.55 5.20
N ILE A 258 3.34 14.58 5.95
CA ILE A 258 2.09 14.76 6.69
C ILE A 258 2.32 15.05 8.17
N GLU A 259 3.41 14.53 8.73
CA GLU A 259 3.73 14.69 10.15
C GLU A 259 5.24 14.61 10.39
N LEU A 260 5.73 15.35 11.38
CA LEU A 260 7.10 15.27 11.86
C LEU A 260 7.15 14.46 13.15
N VAL A 261 8.05 13.47 13.21
CA VAL A 261 8.18 12.63 14.39
C VAL A 261 8.93 13.40 15.49
N PRO A 262 8.37 13.51 16.72
CA PRO A 262 9.03 14.18 17.83
C PRO A 262 10.45 13.67 18.08
N GLY A 263 11.38 14.60 18.29
CA GLY A 263 12.80 14.28 18.51
C GLY A 263 13.59 13.90 17.24
N GLY A 264 12.96 13.78 16.07
CA GLY A 264 13.65 13.45 14.81
C GLY A 264 14.46 14.59 14.17
N PRO A 265 15.40 14.31 13.26
CA PRO A 265 16.16 15.34 12.53
C PRO A 265 15.31 16.38 11.81
N ALA A 266 14.20 15.97 11.18
CA ALA A 266 13.33 16.85 10.41
C ALA A 266 12.71 17.94 11.29
N ILE A 267 12.17 17.60 12.47
CA ILE A 267 11.63 18.59 13.41
C ILE A 267 12.73 19.49 14.01
N ARG A 268 13.89 18.91 14.36
CA ARG A 268 15.03 19.68 14.90
C ARG A 268 15.57 20.71 13.90
N SER A 269 15.50 20.39 12.60
CA SER A 269 15.96 21.29 11.55
C SER A 269 15.15 22.57 11.44
N LYS A 270 13.84 22.52 11.79
CA LYS A 270 12.85 23.59 11.55
C LYS A 270 12.75 24.04 10.08
N LYS A 271 13.29 23.26 9.14
CA LYS A 271 13.32 23.56 7.70
C LYS A 271 12.20 22.89 6.93
N LEU A 272 11.53 21.91 7.54
CA LEU A 272 10.41 21.15 7.00
C LEU A 272 9.16 21.40 7.84
N LYS A 273 8.00 21.35 7.20
CA LYS A 273 6.68 21.44 7.84
C LYS A 273 5.67 20.51 7.16
N PRO A 274 4.60 20.10 7.87
CA PRO A 274 3.49 19.37 7.25
C PRO A 274 2.95 20.11 6.02
N GLY A 275 2.75 19.36 4.94
CA GLY A 275 2.32 19.86 3.63
C GLY A 275 3.45 20.00 2.60
N ASP A 276 4.72 20.03 3.02
CA ASP A 276 5.85 20.08 2.09
C ASP A 276 5.87 18.82 1.19
N ARG A 277 6.24 18.98 -0.08
CA ARG A 277 6.28 17.91 -1.08
C ARG A 277 7.72 17.63 -1.49
N ILE A 278 8.20 16.40 -1.31
CA ILE A 278 9.55 15.98 -1.70
C ILE A 278 9.52 15.60 -3.19
N VAL A 279 10.38 16.25 -3.97
CA VAL A 279 10.50 16.07 -5.43
C VAL A 279 11.84 15.49 -5.87
N ALA A 280 12.89 15.62 -5.06
CA ALA A 280 14.14 14.89 -5.29
C ALA A 280 14.84 14.51 -3.98
N VAL A 281 15.62 13.43 -4.03
CA VAL A 281 16.43 12.93 -2.90
C VAL A 281 17.86 12.69 -3.36
N ALA A 282 18.83 13.29 -2.66
CA ALA A 282 20.25 13.15 -2.92
C ALA A 282 20.99 12.57 -1.70
N GLN A 283 21.97 11.70 -1.95
CA GLN A 283 22.79 11.08 -0.90
C GLN A 283 24.05 11.89 -0.61
N GLY A 284 24.44 12.04 0.66
CA GLY A 284 25.69 12.71 1.04
C GLY A 284 25.70 14.22 0.76
N GLU A 285 26.88 14.79 0.55
CA GLU A 285 27.07 16.19 0.13
C GLU A 285 27.11 16.36 -1.39
N ASP A 286 27.67 15.37 -2.11
CA ASP A 286 27.92 15.48 -3.57
C ASP A 286 27.12 14.48 -4.42
N GLY A 287 26.27 13.63 -3.82
CA GLY A 287 25.48 12.68 -4.59
C GLY A 287 24.48 13.40 -5.49
N GLU A 288 24.27 12.88 -6.70
CA GLU A 288 23.31 13.42 -7.67
C GLU A 288 21.87 13.34 -7.11
N PRO A 289 21.06 14.40 -7.29
CA PRO A 289 19.66 14.36 -6.91
C PRO A 289 18.88 13.41 -7.82
N VAL A 290 18.21 12.44 -7.20
CA VAL A 290 17.29 11.54 -7.90
C VAL A 290 15.89 12.14 -7.82
N ASP A 291 15.28 12.41 -8.97
CA ASP A 291 13.88 12.81 -9.06
C ASP A 291 12.98 11.69 -8.48
N VAL A 292 12.06 12.09 -7.61
CA VAL A 292 11.10 11.20 -6.95
C VAL A 292 9.65 11.56 -7.26
N TYR A 293 9.41 12.44 -8.22
CA TYR A 293 8.08 12.71 -8.74
C TYR A 293 7.51 11.43 -9.35
N GLU A 294 6.28 11.10 -8.97
CA GLU A 294 5.56 9.88 -9.32
C GLU A 294 6.21 8.55 -8.89
N MET A 295 7.36 8.60 -8.24
CA MET A 295 8.00 7.42 -7.67
C MET A 295 7.13 6.81 -6.57
N GLU A 296 7.19 5.49 -6.44
CA GLU A 296 6.51 4.77 -5.37
C GLU A 296 7.03 5.23 -4.00
N LEU A 297 6.12 5.56 -3.10
CA LEU A 297 6.42 6.07 -1.75
C LEU A 297 7.49 5.25 -1.05
N ASP A 298 7.39 3.94 -1.15
CA ASP A 298 8.30 2.97 -0.59
C ASP A 298 9.73 3.14 -1.11
N LYS A 299 9.91 3.29 -2.43
CA LYS A 299 11.23 3.57 -3.04
C LYS A 299 11.78 4.93 -2.61
N VAL A 300 10.91 5.92 -2.41
CA VAL A 300 11.31 7.24 -1.88
C VAL A 300 11.76 7.13 -0.43
N VAL A 301 11.03 6.38 0.40
CA VAL A 301 11.36 6.14 1.82
C VAL A 301 12.72 5.46 1.96
N ASP A 302 13.04 4.47 1.12
CA ASP A 302 14.35 3.80 1.15
C ASP A 302 15.49 4.77 0.86
N LYS A 303 15.31 5.68 -0.10
CA LYS A 303 16.30 6.73 -0.40
C LYS A 303 16.44 7.73 0.75
N ILE A 304 15.37 8.03 1.46
CA ILE A 304 15.37 8.96 2.60
C ILE A 304 16.00 8.32 3.84
N ARG A 305 15.79 7.03 4.06
CA ARG A 305 16.45 6.23 5.10
C ARG A 305 17.94 6.03 4.77
N GLY A 306 18.68 5.56 5.75
CA GLY A 306 20.12 5.33 5.64
C GLY A 306 20.80 5.29 7.00
N GLU A 307 22.11 5.06 6.99
CA GLU A 307 22.88 4.91 8.22
C GLU A 307 22.91 6.19 9.06
N LYS A 308 23.02 6.02 10.38
CA LYS A 308 23.07 7.13 11.33
C LYS A 308 24.30 7.98 11.05
N GLY A 309 24.14 9.30 11.08
CA GLY A 309 25.21 10.26 10.85
C GLY A 309 25.46 10.57 9.37
N THR A 310 24.87 9.82 8.45
CA THR A 310 24.95 10.14 7.02
C THR A 310 24.04 11.32 6.67
N MET A 311 24.44 12.10 5.66
CA MET A 311 23.64 13.21 5.15
C MET A 311 22.68 12.75 4.06
N VAL A 312 21.49 13.34 4.06
CA VAL A 312 20.54 13.34 2.94
C VAL A 312 20.15 14.77 2.60
N ARG A 313 20.01 15.07 1.31
CA ARG A 313 19.46 16.34 0.84
C ARG A 313 18.13 16.08 0.15
N LEU A 314 17.13 16.85 0.54
CA LEU A 314 15.77 16.76 0.02
C LEU A 314 15.47 18.04 -0.75
N THR A 315 15.14 17.92 -2.03
CA THR A 315 14.53 19.02 -2.78
C THR A 315 13.03 18.95 -2.52
N ILE A 316 12.48 20.03 -1.95
CA ILE A 316 11.06 20.12 -1.60
C ILE A 316 10.39 21.28 -2.31
N ILE A 317 9.11 21.13 -2.62
CA ILE A 317 8.18 22.22 -2.88
C ILE A 317 7.51 22.57 -1.54
N PRO A 318 7.70 23.78 -0.99
CA PRO A 318 7.07 24.20 0.25
C PRO A 318 5.53 24.10 0.20
N ALA A 319 4.91 23.82 1.35
CA ALA A 319 3.44 23.73 1.45
C ALA A 319 2.71 25.03 1.04
N ASP A 320 3.38 26.17 1.20
CA ASP A 320 2.92 27.53 0.93
C ASP A 320 3.49 28.13 -0.37
N ALA A 321 4.13 27.30 -1.21
CA ALA A 321 4.63 27.71 -2.50
C ALA A 321 3.50 28.25 -3.39
N ALA A 322 3.75 29.39 -4.07
CA ALA A 322 2.77 29.99 -4.97
C ALA A 322 2.64 29.20 -6.28
N ASP A 323 3.70 28.50 -6.67
CA ASP A 323 3.79 27.64 -7.85
C ASP A 323 4.66 26.41 -7.56
N GLU A 324 4.48 25.35 -8.34
CA GLU A 324 5.21 24.07 -8.17
C GLU A 324 6.69 24.15 -8.58
N SER A 325 7.08 25.20 -9.31
CA SER A 325 8.50 25.45 -9.63
C SER A 325 9.32 25.99 -8.45
N GLU A 326 8.67 26.49 -7.39
CA GLU A 326 9.36 26.98 -6.19
C GLU A 326 9.89 25.80 -5.37
N THR A 327 11.17 25.51 -5.52
CA THR A 327 11.85 24.42 -4.80
C THR A 327 12.88 24.94 -3.82
N LYS A 328 13.11 24.16 -2.76
CA LYS A 328 14.10 24.42 -1.72
C LYS A 328 14.85 23.15 -1.36
N GLU A 329 16.18 23.24 -1.28
CA GLU A 329 17.00 22.14 -0.76
C GLU A 329 17.05 22.18 0.79
N VAL A 330 16.80 21.03 1.41
CA VAL A 330 16.93 20.82 2.86
C VAL A 330 17.92 19.70 3.13
N ARG A 331 19.00 20.05 3.82
CA ARG A 331 20.03 19.08 4.26
C ARG A 331 19.73 18.60 5.67
N LEU A 332 19.75 17.29 5.86
CA LEU A 332 19.49 16.62 7.13
C LEU A 332 20.55 15.55 7.39
N ILE A 333 21.00 15.46 8.64
CA ILE A 333 21.80 14.34 9.12
C ILE A 333 20.85 13.29 9.70
N ARG A 334 20.93 12.06 9.19
CA ARG A 334 20.10 10.95 9.67
C ARG A 334 20.45 10.59 11.10
N ASP A 335 19.43 10.31 11.89
CA ASP A 335 19.61 9.93 13.28
C ASP A 335 18.63 8.82 13.65
N LYS A 336 18.88 8.17 14.78
CA LYS A 336 17.98 7.18 15.36
C LYS A 336 16.79 7.90 15.99
N ILE A 337 15.59 7.62 15.51
CA ILE A 337 14.33 8.14 16.02
C ILE A 337 13.60 7.03 16.76
N LYS A 338 13.10 7.32 17.97
CA LYS A 338 12.21 6.42 18.72
C LYS A 338 10.76 6.69 18.31
N LEU A 339 10.00 5.63 18.06
CA LEU A 339 8.57 5.70 17.74
C LEU A 339 7.76 5.79 19.04
N THR A 340 7.73 6.98 19.65
CA THR A 340 7.13 7.20 20.97
C THR A 340 5.63 6.91 21.03
N ASP A 341 4.93 7.06 19.91
CA ASP A 341 3.48 6.79 19.85
C ASP A 341 3.14 5.32 20.10
N SER A 342 4.10 4.44 19.79
CA SER A 342 3.99 2.99 19.88
C SER A 342 4.49 2.43 21.22
N LEU A 343 4.98 3.29 22.12
CA LEU A 343 5.42 2.90 23.47
C LEU A 343 4.23 2.84 24.44
N ALA A 344 4.42 2.14 25.56
CA ALA A 344 3.47 2.15 26.65
C ALA A 344 3.27 3.57 27.19
N LYS A 345 2.02 3.93 27.50
CA LYS A 345 1.66 5.26 28.04
C LYS A 345 0.87 5.08 29.33
N GLY A 346 1.23 5.85 30.35
CA GLY A 346 0.49 5.93 31.60
C GLY A 346 -0.34 7.20 31.67
N GLN A 347 -1.55 7.10 32.19
CA GLN A 347 -2.36 8.25 32.56
C GLN A 347 -3.08 7.98 33.88
N VAL A 348 -3.32 9.04 34.65
CA VAL A 348 -4.14 8.99 35.85
C VAL A 348 -5.46 9.70 35.54
N ILE A 349 -6.56 9.03 35.80
CA ILE A 349 -7.90 9.57 35.63
C ILE A 349 -8.46 9.87 37.02
N ASP A 350 -8.70 11.15 37.29
CA ASP A 350 -9.41 11.63 38.47
C ASP A 350 -10.92 11.56 38.22
N TYR A 351 -11.66 10.96 39.15
CA TYR A 351 -13.11 10.96 39.16
C TYR A 351 -13.61 11.62 40.45
N PRO A 352 -14.59 12.54 40.38
CA PRO A 352 -15.25 13.03 41.57
C PRO A 352 -15.92 11.82 42.25
N GLU A 353 -15.54 11.52 43.50
CA GLU A 353 -16.08 10.42 44.31
C GLU A 353 -15.53 9.00 44.06
N MET A 354 -14.48 8.83 43.25
CA MET A 354 -13.75 7.55 43.20
C MET A 354 -12.25 7.74 43.48
N PRO A 355 -11.55 6.69 43.97
CA PRO A 355 -10.10 6.69 43.99
C PRO A 355 -9.52 6.94 42.59
N ARG A 356 -8.36 7.60 42.54
CA ARG A 356 -7.61 7.81 41.29
C ARG A 356 -7.38 6.50 40.58
N LEU A 357 -7.71 6.45 39.29
CA LEU A 357 -7.48 5.29 38.45
C LEU A 357 -6.21 5.49 37.62
N GLY A 358 -5.21 4.63 37.81
CA GLY A 358 -4.08 4.53 36.88
C GLY A 358 -4.43 3.65 35.68
N VAL A 359 -4.26 4.16 34.47
CA VAL A 359 -4.46 3.42 33.23
C VAL A 359 -3.15 3.35 32.48
N ILE A 360 -2.74 2.14 32.12
CA ILE A 360 -1.60 1.88 31.24
C ILE A 360 -2.16 1.42 29.89
N ASP A 361 -1.93 2.23 28.87
CA ASP A 361 -2.15 1.86 27.47
C ASP A 361 -0.90 1.18 26.94
N LEU A 362 -0.99 -0.13 26.70
CA LEU A 362 0.06 -0.93 26.09
C LEU A 362 -0.40 -1.34 24.68
N PRO A 363 -0.04 -0.58 23.64
CA PRO A 363 -0.54 -0.83 22.28
C PRO A 363 0.01 -2.12 21.67
N GLN A 364 1.22 -2.55 22.06
CA GLN A 364 1.85 -3.77 21.57
C GLN A 364 2.99 -4.27 22.49
N PHE A 365 3.36 -5.54 22.35
CA PHE A 365 4.50 -6.15 23.06
C PHE A 365 5.79 -6.00 22.25
N TYR A 366 6.55 -4.95 22.57
CA TYR A 366 7.87 -4.68 21.98
C TYR A 366 9.00 -5.13 22.92
N GLU A 367 10.24 -5.15 22.42
CA GLU A 367 11.42 -5.71 23.11
C GLU A 367 11.58 -5.26 24.58
N ASN A 368 11.29 -3.99 24.87
CA ASN A 368 11.46 -3.37 26.20
C ASN A 368 10.15 -3.09 26.93
N CYS A 369 9.01 -3.66 26.49
CA CYS A 369 7.69 -3.29 27.02
C CYS A 369 7.56 -3.51 28.54
N ALA A 370 8.04 -4.64 29.07
CA ALA A 370 7.96 -4.92 30.51
C ALA A 370 8.74 -3.90 31.35
N ARG A 371 9.93 -3.49 30.90
CA ARG A 371 10.72 -2.44 31.56
C ARG A 371 9.99 -1.11 31.54
N ASP A 372 9.49 -0.72 30.37
CA ASP A 372 8.85 0.58 30.19
C ASP A 372 7.53 0.67 30.96
N VAL A 373 6.73 -0.40 31.00
CA VAL A 373 5.54 -0.51 31.87
C VAL A 373 5.94 -0.42 33.34
N GLY A 374 7.03 -1.08 33.75
CA GLY A 374 7.57 -0.99 35.12
C GLY A 374 8.11 0.39 35.50
N LEU A 375 8.42 1.26 34.54
CA LEU A 375 8.78 2.67 34.80
C LEU A 375 7.55 3.58 34.90
N ILE A 376 6.40 3.13 34.40
CA ILE A 376 5.11 3.86 34.47
C ILE A 376 4.40 3.59 35.79
N LEU A 377 4.47 2.34 36.27
CA LEU A 377 4.00 1.91 37.60
C LEU A 377 4.88 2.51 38.70
#